data_AF-A1RZL1-F1
#
_entry.id   AF-A1RZL1-F1
#
_cell.length_a   1.000
_cell.length_b   1.000
_cell.length_c   1.000
_cell.angle_alpha   90.00
_cell.angle_beta   90.00
_cell.angle_gamma   90.00
#
_symmetry.space_group_name_H-M   'P 1'
#
loop_
_entity.id
_entity.type
_entity.pdbx_description
1 polymer ?
#
loop_
_entity_poly.entity_id
_entity_poly.type
_entity_poly.pdbx_seq_one_letter_code
_entity_poly.pdbx_strand_id
1 'polypeptide(L)'
;MSFYNYDFQSERVGLDNVDWPVSLVFAGFGGAGEVRGLFFGGTPYGNEMKMQVWPAGTWLGDRGTKGVVYSPTFNAYLYLHMRVYEVRAGEITAVGTTHYDQFPVESWSGYTSLASGDFLAMAGRRGLRVRADELFLLNAEGFSFEENHPRLHTGYAGLVSRVDT
;
A
#
# COMPACT_ATOMS: atom_id res chain seq x y z
N MET A 1 -8.12 16.19 0.73
CA MET A 1 -8.66 14.83 0.87
C MET A 1 -8.07 14.28 2.16
N SER A 2 -8.89 13.87 3.13
CA SER A 2 -8.40 13.37 4.42
C SER A 2 -8.45 11.84 4.38
N PHE A 3 -7.30 11.19 4.55
CA PHE A 3 -7.21 9.75 4.71
C PHE A 3 -7.10 9.48 6.20
N TYR A 4 -8.03 8.72 6.76
CA TYR A 4 -7.99 8.34 8.17
C TYR A 4 -7.41 6.93 8.28
N ASN A 5 -6.44 6.76 9.18
CA ASN A 5 -5.87 5.47 9.52
C ASN A 5 -6.79 4.70 10.51
N TYR A 6 -6.53 3.40 10.67
CA TYR A 6 -7.49 2.30 10.61
C TYR A 6 -7.96 1.71 11.95
N ASP A 7 -8.97 0.83 11.86
CA ASP A 7 -9.07 -0.42 12.63
C ASP A 7 -9.44 -1.55 11.65
N PHE A 8 -8.54 -2.53 11.54
CA PHE A 8 -8.58 -3.60 10.54
C PHE A 8 -9.54 -4.76 10.86
N GLN A 9 -10.10 -4.81 12.08
CA GLN A 9 -11.01 -5.89 12.50
C GLN A 9 -12.39 -5.37 12.95
N SER A 10 -12.48 -4.09 13.30
CA SER A 10 -13.56 -3.54 14.13
C SER A 10 -14.45 -2.53 13.41
N GLU A 11 -14.09 -2.11 12.18
CA GLU A 11 -14.77 -1.02 11.45
C GLU A 11 -14.89 0.27 12.28
N ARG A 12 -13.85 0.59 13.06
CA ARG A 12 -13.77 1.80 13.90
C ARG A 12 -12.58 2.66 13.50
N VAL A 13 -12.70 3.98 13.61
CA VAL A 13 -11.55 4.86 13.46
C VAL A 13 -10.76 4.85 14.76
N GLY A 14 -9.50 4.43 14.72
CA GLY A 14 -8.60 4.38 15.87
C GLY A 14 -7.24 4.97 15.52
N LEU A 15 -6.67 5.77 16.42
CA LEU A 15 -5.30 6.29 16.27
C LEU A 15 -4.25 5.25 16.66
N ASP A 16 -4.65 4.21 17.38
CA ASP A 16 -3.76 3.25 18.06
C ASP A 16 -3.75 1.85 17.40
N ASN A 17 -4.48 1.62 16.29
CA ASN A 17 -4.62 0.31 15.63
C ASN A 17 -4.34 0.37 14.13
N VAL A 18 -3.22 0.99 13.78
CA VAL A 18 -2.80 1.23 12.40
C VAL A 18 -1.83 0.13 11.96
N ASP A 19 -2.23 -0.85 11.15
CA ASP A 19 -1.31 -1.85 10.58
C ASP A 19 -0.33 -1.21 9.56
N TRP A 20 -0.82 -0.56 8.49
CA TRP A 20 0.03 0.08 7.47
C TRP A 20 -0.53 1.39 6.93
N PRO A 21 0.27 2.45 6.77
CA PRO A 21 -0.17 3.70 6.17
C PRO A 21 -0.38 3.57 4.65
N VAL A 22 -1.31 4.38 4.13
CA VAL A 22 -1.40 4.65 2.68
C VAL A 22 -0.08 5.22 2.20
N SER A 23 0.52 4.53 1.23
CA SER A 23 1.84 4.84 0.66
C SER A 23 1.81 4.95 -0.87
N LEU A 24 0.69 4.59 -1.51
CA LEU A 24 0.50 4.72 -2.96
C LEU A 24 -0.89 5.27 -3.28
N VAL A 25 -0.98 6.05 -4.36
CA VAL A 25 -2.23 6.52 -4.96
C VAL A 25 -2.21 6.15 -6.44
N PHE A 26 -3.34 5.66 -6.94
CA PHE A 26 -3.50 5.20 -8.31
C PHE A 26 -4.57 6.03 -9.02
N ALA A 27 -4.20 6.68 -10.13
CA ALA A 27 -5.10 7.53 -10.91
C ALA A 27 -5.26 7.06 -12.36
N GLY A 28 -6.49 7.14 -12.88
CA GLY A 28 -6.80 6.80 -14.27
C GLY A 28 -6.87 5.30 -14.58
N PHE A 29 -7.08 4.45 -13.57
CA PHE A 29 -7.29 3.00 -13.73
C PHE A 29 -8.78 2.64 -13.60
N GLY A 30 -9.18 1.47 -14.08
CA GLY A 30 -10.55 0.96 -14.05
C GLY A 30 -11.02 0.44 -12.69
N GLY A 31 -10.10 0.18 -11.75
CA GLY A 31 -10.43 -0.22 -10.38
C GLY A 31 -9.27 -0.90 -9.65
N ALA A 32 -9.51 -1.33 -8.42
CA ALA A 32 -8.50 -2.02 -7.59
C ALA A 32 -8.06 -3.37 -8.18
N GLY A 33 -8.95 -4.05 -8.91
CA GLY A 33 -8.62 -5.30 -9.62
C GLY A 33 -7.56 -5.10 -10.70
N GLU A 34 -7.70 -4.05 -11.52
CA GLU A 34 -6.72 -3.70 -12.55
C GLU A 34 -5.37 -3.34 -11.92
N VAL A 35 -5.38 -2.50 -10.88
CA VAL A 35 -4.15 -2.09 -10.18
C VAL A 35 -3.38 -3.30 -9.66
N ARG A 36 -4.04 -4.26 -9.00
CA ARG A 36 -3.38 -5.51 -8.55
C ARG A 36 -2.82 -6.32 -9.73
N GLY A 37 -3.55 -6.36 -10.83
CA GLY A 37 -3.13 -7.00 -12.08
C GLY A 37 -1.83 -6.45 -12.65
N LEU A 38 -1.50 -5.18 -12.38
CA LEU A 38 -0.22 -4.60 -12.78
C LEU A 38 0.96 -5.24 -12.04
N PHE A 39 0.79 -5.71 -10.80
CA PHE A 39 1.91 -6.17 -9.97
C PHE A 39 2.01 -7.69 -9.91
N PHE A 40 1.45 -8.32 -8.88
CA PHE A 40 1.51 -9.77 -8.66
C PHE A 40 0.15 -10.45 -8.90
N GLY A 41 -0.80 -9.73 -9.49
CA GLY A 41 -2.14 -10.26 -9.79
C GLY A 41 -3.00 -10.48 -8.55
N GLY A 42 -3.98 -11.36 -8.68
CA GLY A 42 -4.96 -11.63 -7.62
C GLY A 42 -4.51 -12.64 -6.57
N THR A 43 -3.22 -12.97 -6.45
CA THR A 43 -2.76 -14.04 -5.57
C THR A 43 -2.99 -13.68 -4.09
N PRO A 44 -4.01 -14.25 -3.43
CA PRO A 44 -4.48 -13.74 -2.14
C PRO A 44 -3.77 -14.49 -1.02
N TYR A 45 -2.63 -13.97 -0.58
CA TYR A 45 -1.85 -14.57 0.51
C TYR A 45 -2.09 -13.92 1.88
N GLY A 46 -2.79 -12.78 1.94
CA GLY A 46 -3.07 -12.06 3.18
C GLY A 46 -4.50 -12.26 3.69
N ASN A 47 -4.67 -12.07 5.01
CA ASN A 47 -5.97 -11.82 5.59
C ASN A 47 -6.60 -10.56 4.98
N GLU A 48 -7.93 -10.56 4.85
CA GLU A 48 -8.66 -9.36 4.46
C GLU A 48 -8.50 -8.31 5.56
N MET A 49 -8.11 -7.12 5.14
CA MET A 49 -7.89 -5.97 6.01
C MET A 49 -8.76 -4.82 5.52
N LYS A 50 -9.52 -4.19 6.42
CA LYS A 50 -10.48 -3.14 6.10
C LYS A 50 -9.91 -1.72 6.24
N MET A 51 -10.32 -0.83 5.34
CA MET A 51 -10.02 0.61 5.37
C MET A 51 -11.26 1.46 5.15
N GLN A 52 -11.43 2.52 5.93
CA GLN A 52 -12.35 3.59 5.57
C GLN A 52 -11.63 4.67 4.80
N VAL A 53 -12.04 4.92 3.56
CA VAL A 53 -11.47 6.00 2.73
C VAL A 53 -12.52 7.06 2.46
N TRP A 54 -12.17 8.32 2.66
CA TRP A 54 -12.99 9.44 2.19
C TRP A 54 -12.65 9.77 0.73
N PRO A 55 -13.63 9.95 -0.18
CA PRO A 55 -15.06 10.14 0.04
C PRO A 55 -15.93 8.87 -0.02
N ALA A 56 -15.35 7.66 -0.17
CA ALA A 56 -16.13 6.43 -0.31
C ALA A 56 -17.11 6.18 0.85
N GLY A 57 -16.87 6.76 2.03
CA GLY A 57 -17.81 6.82 3.15
C GLY A 57 -18.12 5.46 3.78
N THR A 58 -17.44 4.40 3.36
CA THR A 58 -17.67 3.00 3.70
C THR A 58 -16.35 2.29 3.95
N TRP A 59 -16.40 1.17 4.66
CA TRP A 59 -15.26 0.28 4.87
C TRP A 59 -15.05 -0.61 3.65
N LEU A 60 -13.83 -0.60 3.13
CA LEU A 60 -13.38 -1.35 1.97
C LEU A 60 -12.43 -2.45 2.44
N GLY A 61 -12.67 -3.70 2.06
CA GLY A 61 -11.81 -4.84 2.38
C GLY A 61 -10.90 -5.21 1.22
N ASP A 62 -9.63 -5.50 1.52
CA ASP A 62 -8.72 -6.07 0.54
C ASP A 62 -7.74 -7.08 1.16
N ARG A 63 -7.49 -8.19 0.47
CA ARG A 63 -6.49 -9.22 0.85
C ARG A 63 -5.09 -8.90 0.32
N GLY A 64 -5.02 -7.99 -0.65
CA GLY A 64 -3.80 -7.58 -1.31
C GLY A 64 -3.30 -8.50 -2.41
N THR A 65 -2.11 -8.16 -2.87
CA THR A 65 -1.32 -8.82 -3.90
C THR A 65 0.11 -8.93 -3.38
N LYS A 66 0.70 -10.12 -3.46
CA LYS A 66 2.00 -10.43 -2.84
C LYS A 66 2.86 -11.23 -3.81
N GLY A 67 4.15 -10.93 -3.84
CA GLY A 67 5.13 -11.67 -4.64
C GLY A 67 6.52 -11.70 -4.01
N VAL A 68 7.32 -12.70 -4.34
CA VAL A 68 8.70 -12.82 -3.84
C VAL A 68 9.60 -11.87 -4.62
N VAL A 69 10.35 -11.04 -3.91
CA VAL A 69 11.38 -10.16 -4.47
C VAL A 69 12.68 -10.35 -3.71
N TYR A 70 13.81 -10.14 -4.39
CA TYR A 70 15.09 -10.01 -3.71
C TYR A 70 15.30 -8.53 -3.35
N SER A 71 15.49 -8.24 -2.06
CA SER A 71 15.82 -6.89 -1.61
C SER A 71 17.33 -6.75 -1.41
N PRO A 72 18.02 -5.89 -2.18
CA PRO A 72 19.43 -5.61 -1.97
C PRO A 72 19.70 -4.99 -0.59
N THR A 73 18.77 -4.19 -0.07
CA THR A 73 18.88 -3.52 1.23
C THR A 73 19.00 -4.51 2.38
N PHE A 74 18.25 -5.61 2.32
CA PHE A 74 18.25 -6.65 3.34
C PHE A 74 19.12 -7.86 2.96
N ASN A 75 19.69 -7.87 1.75
CA ASN A 75 20.40 -9.00 1.15
C ASN A 75 19.62 -10.33 1.32
N ALA A 76 18.31 -10.29 1.09
CA ALA A 76 17.43 -11.42 1.33
C ALA A 76 16.25 -11.42 0.36
N TYR A 77 15.66 -12.60 0.14
CA TYR A 77 14.33 -12.70 -0.45
C TYR A 77 13.30 -12.29 0.60
N LEU A 78 12.31 -11.51 0.17
CA LEU A 78 11.19 -11.03 0.96
C LEU A 78 9.91 -11.18 0.14
N TYR A 79 8.77 -11.24 0.82
CA TYR A 79 7.52 -10.96 0.15
C TYR A 79 7.31 -9.45 0.07
N LEU A 80 6.97 -8.93 -1.10
CA LEU A 80 6.50 -7.57 -1.27
C LEU A 80 4.96 -7.60 -1.37
N HIS A 81 4.28 -6.99 -0.40
CA HIS A 81 2.82 -7.03 -0.28
C HIS A 81 2.24 -5.63 -0.46
N MET A 82 1.17 -5.54 -1.25
CA MET A 82 0.33 -4.35 -1.34
C MET A 82 -1.14 -4.71 -1.17
N ARG A 83 -1.88 -3.90 -0.42
CA ARG A 83 -3.35 -3.89 -0.45
C ARG A 83 -3.84 -2.71 -1.25
N VAL A 84 -4.94 -2.87 -1.97
CA VAL A 84 -5.49 -1.86 -2.88
C VAL A 84 -6.97 -1.65 -2.60
N TYR A 85 -7.33 -0.41 -2.28
CA TYR A 85 -8.68 -0.02 -1.91
C TYR A 85 -9.25 0.95 -2.93
N GLU A 86 -10.42 0.64 -3.48
CA GLU A 86 -11.05 1.42 -4.54
C GLU A 86 -11.82 2.62 -3.97
N VAL A 87 -11.44 3.84 -4.35
CA VAL A 87 -11.94 5.08 -3.72
C VAL A 87 -12.78 5.96 -4.65
N ARG A 88 -12.57 5.84 -5.98
CA ARG A 88 -13.27 6.61 -7.04
C ARG A 88 -13.54 8.07 -6.69
N ALA A 89 -12.47 8.85 -6.55
CA ALA A 89 -12.53 10.26 -6.20
C ALA A 89 -11.85 11.12 -7.27
N GLY A 90 -12.64 11.66 -8.20
CA GLY A 90 -12.10 12.35 -9.38
C GLY A 90 -11.28 11.38 -10.23
N GLU A 91 -10.02 11.73 -10.52
CA GLU A 91 -9.10 10.84 -11.25
C GLU A 91 -8.51 9.74 -10.38
N ILE A 92 -8.59 9.86 -9.05
CA ILE A 92 -8.07 8.84 -8.13
C ILE A 92 -8.99 7.64 -8.15
N THR A 93 -8.49 6.54 -8.68
CA THR A 93 -9.21 5.27 -8.74
C THR A 93 -9.10 4.51 -7.42
N ALA A 94 -7.88 4.41 -6.88
CA ALA A 94 -7.58 3.57 -5.73
C ALA A 94 -6.39 4.12 -4.92
N VAL A 95 -6.24 3.62 -3.70
CA VAL A 95 -5.07 3.86 -2.86
C VAL A 95 -4.49 2.53 -2.38
N GLY A 96 -3.19 2.53 -2.09
CA GLY A 96 -2.46 1.35 -1.70
C GLY A 96 -1.71 1.51 -0.38
N THR A 97 -1.69 0.44 0.41
CA THR A 97 -0.77 0.25 1.54
C THR A 97 0.27 -0.79 1.14
N THR A 98 1.51 -0.62 1.59
CA THR A 98 2.63 -1.47 1.17
C THR A 98 3.53 -1.83 2.34
N HIS A 99 4.10 -3.03 2.31
CA HIS A 99 5.10 -3.50 3.26
C HIS A 99 5.84 -4.71 2.68
N TYR A 100 6.96 -5.06 3.29
CA TYR A 100 7.58 -6.37 3.15
C TYR A 100 7.03 -7.34 4.19
N ASP A 101 6.98 -8.63 3.87
CA ASP A 101 6.91 -9.70 4.86
C ASP A 101 8.15 -10.58 4.77
N GLN A 102 8.47 -11.22 5.90
CA GLN A 102 9.53 -12.21 5.94
C GLN A 102 9.24 -13.38 4.99
N PHE A 103 10.17 -13.65 4.09
CA PHE A 103 10.16 -14.90 3.34
C PHE A 103 11.07 -15.95 4.03
N PRO A 104 10.67 -17.23 4.10
CA PRO A 104 9.39 -17.81 3.68
C PRO A 104 8.35 -17.94 4.82
N VAL A 105 8.72 -17.62 6.07
CA VAL A 105 7.95 -18.00 7.28
C VAL A 105 6.97 -16.90 7.75
N GLU A 106 7.05 -15.68 7.21
CA GLU A 106 6.20 -14.53 7.56
C GLU A 106 6.16 -14.20 9.08
N SER A 107 7.31 -14.28 9.77
CA SER A 107 7.38 -13.95 11.22
C SER A 107 7.42 -12.45 11.54
N TRP A 108 7.54 -11.61 10.51
CA TRP A 108 7.58 -10.16 10.60
C TRP A 108 7.10 -9.54 9.30
N SER A 109 6.62 -8.30 9.38
CA SER A 109 6.18 -7.47 8.25
C SER A 109 6.57 -6.01 8.50
N GLY A 110 6.86 -5.18 7.48
CA GLY A 110 7.51 -3.89 7.72
C GLY A 110 7.89 -3.01 6.55
N TYR A 111 8.50 -1.87 6.89
CA TYR A 111 9.29 -1.03 5.98
C TYR A 111 8.52 -0.43 4.80
N THR A 112 7.36 0.16 5.07
CA THR A 112 6.47 0.74 4.06
C THR A 112 7.17 1.66 3.06
N SER A 113 8.03 2.58 3.49
CA SER A 113 8.72 3.49 2.55
C SER A 113 9.64 2.75 1.56
N LEU A 114 10.26 1.64 1.95
CA LEU A 114 11.09 0.87 1.03
C LEU A 114 10.22 -0.01 0.11
N ALA A 115 9.15 -0.59 0.66
CA ALA A 115 8.21 -1.40 -0.11
C ALA A 115 7.49 -0.55 -1.18
N SER A 116 7.06 0.67 -0.83
CA SER A 116 6.43 1.60 -1.77
C SER A 116 7.38 1.95 -2.92
N GLY A 117 8.66 2.21 -2.62
CA GLY A 117 9.70 2.46 -3.61
C GLY A 117 9.84 1.34 -4.64
N ASP A 118 9.78 0.08 -4.18
CA ASP A 118 9.85 -1.09 -5.07
C ASP A 118 8.61 -1.21 -5.97
N PHE A 119 7.41 -0.95 -5.43
CA PHE A 119 6.19 -0.88 -6.24
C PHE A 119 6.23 0.25 -7.26
N LEU A 120 6.72 1.43 -6.89
CA LEU A 120 6.90 2.55 -7.81
C LEU A 120 7.90 2.18 -8.93
N ALA A 121 9.01 1.53 -8.60
CA ALA A 121 9.96 1.04 -9.59
C ALA A 121 9.34 -0.01 -10.52
N MET A 122 8.49 -0.91 -10.00
CA MET A 122 7.71 -1.85 -10.80
C MET A 122 6.73 -1.17 -11.75
N ALA A 123 6.05 -0.12 -11.30
CA ALA A 123 5.13 0.67 -12.11
C ALA A 123 5.89 1.41 -13.23
N GLY A 124 7.02 2.04 -12.92
CA GLY A 124 7.87 2.73 -13.89
C GLY A 124 8.41 1.78 -14.98
N ARG A 125 8.85 0.58 -14.60
CA ARG A 125 9.27 -0.47 -15.56
C ARG A 125 8.16 -0.92 -16.51
N ARG A 126 6.90 -0.66 -16.17
CA ARG A 126 5.72 -0.97 -17.00
C ARG A 126 5.26 0.23 -17.85
N GLY A 127 6.05 1.29 -17.90
CA GLY A 127 5.73 2.49 -18.68
C GLY A 127 4.65 3.37 -18.05
N LEU A 128 4.35 3.20 -16.75
CA LEU A 128 3.43 4.08 -16.04
C LEU A 128 4.14 5.37 -15.60
N ARG A 129 3.39 6.46 -15.48
CA ARG A 129 3.88 7.70 -14.89
C ARG A 129 3.95 7.54 -13.38
N VAL A 130 5.13 7.79 -12.82
CA VAL A 130 5.43 7.63 -11.39
C VAL A 130 5.94 8.95 -10.85
N ARG A 131 5.36 9.40 -9.74
CA ARG A 131 5.84 10.53 -8.94
C ARG A 131 5.99 10.07 -7.50
N ALA A 132 7.23 9.96 -7.04
CA ALA A 132 7.53 9.58 -5.67
C ALA A 132 7.18 10.71 -4.70
N ASP A 133 6.68 10.36 -3.52
CA ASP A 133 6.38 11.27 -2.41
C ASP A 133 5.54 12.51 -2.80
N GLU A 134 4.57 12.36 -3.71
CA GLU A 134 3.80 13.49 -4.24
C GLU A 134 2.72 13.99 -3.28
N LEU A 135 2.11 13.08 -2.52
CA LEU A 135 0.90 13.38 -1.75
C LEU A 135 1.15 13.19 -0.26
N PHE A 136 1.15 14.29 0.51
CA PHE A 136 1.22 14.22 1.97
C PHE A 136 -0.15 13.87 2.54
N LEU A 137 -0.25 12.70 3.15
CA LEU A 137 -1.50 12.13 3.65
C LEU A 137 -1.66 12.25 5.18
N LEU A 138 -0.78 13.01 5.84
CA LEU A 138 -0.78 13.23 7.30
C LEU A 138 -0.74 11.93 8.13
N ASN A 139 -0.27 10.84 7.52
CA ASN A 139 -0.16 9.50 8.11
C ASN A 139 1.31 9.09 8.26
N ALA A 140 2.17 10.05 8.61
CA ALA A 140 3.57 9.78 8.87
C ALA A 140 3.71 8.93 10.14
N GLU A 141 4.52 7.89 10.06
CA GLU A 141 4.89 7.04 11.18
C GLU A 141 6.38 7.20 11.42
N GLY A 142 6.74 7.64 12.63
CA GLY A 142 8.14 7.63 13.07
C GLY A 142 8.68 6.21 13.16
N PHE A 143 10.00 6.08 13.22
CA PHE A 143 10.63 4.77 13.40
C PHE A 143 10.29 4.18 14.77
N SER A 144 9.48 3.12 14.78
CA SER A 144 9.20 2.31 15.97
C SER A 144 8.98 0.86 15.58
N PHE A 145 9.08 -0.03 16.58
CA PHE A 145 8.68 -1.43 16.43
C PHE A 145 7.48 -1.68 17.34
N GLU A 146 6.46 -2.31 16.78
CA GLU A 146 5.38 -2.92 17.54
C GLU A 146 5.44 -4.42 17.31
N GLU A 147 5.79 -5.17 18.36
CA GLU A 147 6.19 -6.56 18.25
C GLU A 147 7.31 -6.75 17.21
N ASN A 148 6.97 -7.29 16.03
CA ASN A 148 7.90 -7.48 14.91
C ASN A 148 7.54 -6.61 13.69
N HIS A 149 6.72 -5.58 13.86
CA HIS A 149 6.30 -4.67 12.80
C HIS A 149 7.09 -3.34 12.88
N PRO A 150 8.12 -3.14 12.04
CA PRO A 150 8.76 -1.84 11.87
C PRO A 150 7.79 -0.88 11.18
N ARG A 151 7.37 0.13 11.95
CA ARG A 151 6.65 1.29 11.45
C ARG A 151 7.66 2.30 10.95
N LEU A 152 7.59 2.60 9.66
CA LEU A 152 8.43 3.62 9.03
C LEU A 152 7.74 4.14 7.78
N HIS A 153 7.15 5.34 7.90
CA HIS A 153 6.49 6.00 6.80
C HIS A 153 6.62 7.52 6.91
N THR A 154 7.01 8.18 5.82
CA THR A 154 7.23 9.64 5.81
C THR A 154 5.93 10.45 5.78
N GLY A 155 4.78 9.78 5.66
CA GLY A 155 3.47 10.40 5.48
C GLY A 155 3.18 10.79 4.04
N TYR A 156 4.11 10.52 3.13
CA TYR A 156 3.95 10.79 1.70
C TYR A 156 3.61 9.51 0.96
N ALA A 157 2.65 9.61 0.04
CA ALA A 157 2.32 8.58 -0.90
C ALA A 157 2.84 8.92 -2.30
N GLY A 158 3.34 7.90 -3.00
CA GLY A 158 3.68 8.02 -4.41
C GLY A 158 2.43 7.95 -5.28
N LEU A 159 2.40 8.72 -6.37
CA LEU A 159 1.36 8.64 -7.38
C LEU A 159 1.81 7.74 -8.54
N VAL A 160 0.93 6.83 -8.92
CA VAL A 160 1.02 6.04 -10.14
C VAL A 160 -0.16 6.42 -11.03
N SER A 161 0.11 6.76 -12.28
CA SER A 161 -0.92 7.12 -13.26
C SER A 161 -0.56 6.57 -14.65
N ARG A 162 -1.57 6.50 -15.51
CA ARG A 162 -1.33 6.25 -16.93
C ARG A 162 -0.56 7.43 -17.53
N VAL A 163 0.25 7.16 -18.54
CA VAL A 163 0.76 8.21 -19.42
C VAL A 163 -0.42 8.65 -20.27
N ASP A 164 -0.77 9.94 -20.23
CA ASP A 164 -1.82 10.49 -21.09
C ASP A 164 -1.53 10.07 -22.54
N THR A 165 -2.49 9.40 -23.18
CA THR A 165 -2.45 9.11 -24.63
C THR A 165 -2.88 10.34 -25.41
#